data_AF-A0A972X373-F1
#
_entry.id   AF-A0A972X373-F1
#
_cell.length_a   1.000
_cell.length_b   1.000
_cell.length_c   1.000
_cell.angle_alpha   90.00
_cell.angle_beta   90.00
_cell.angle_gamma   90.00
#
_symmetry.space_group_name_H-M   'P 1'
#
loop_
_entity.id
_entity.type
_entity.pdbx_description
1 polymer ?
#
loop_
_entity_poly.entity_id
_entity_poly.type
_entity_poly.pdbx_seq_one_letter_code
_entity_poly.pdbx_strand_id
1 'polypeptide(L)'
;TTLTTIVSIDPIFVYFNVDEPTLVRVMTHARATPRGLSLPRKETFVDVGLVDDVERKYPHHSRVDFLNNQVDAKTATITMRGRLDNPHSSDPAAPRPPLFRPGMFARIRLPLGDAVERLFVPEAAVGSNQDRKILWVVGQDDVAATHEVQVGQKLGTWVAVSAVDPTRPLAATDRVVVRGLQRCREGKPVRPVTAAEEELGRASLVAPDPPQELPTAPDHLPAPSVPTPPPPSPDAVRPAAAEPLPAPGEAAP
;
A
#
# COMPACT_ATOMS: atom_id res chain seq x y z
N THR A 1 36.60 -33.27 7.27
CA THR A 1 35.43 -33.15 6.35
C THR A 1 34.18 -33.44 7.15
N THR A 2 33.11 -32.66 6.97
CA THR A 2 31.82 -32.94 7.62
C THR A 2 31.17 -34.08 6.86
N LEU A 3 30.99 -35.24 7.50
CA LEU A 3 30.46 -36.45 6.85
C LEU A 3 28.93 -36.49 6.84
N THR A 4 28.27 -35.87 7.82
CA THR A 4 26.81 -35.83 7.96
C THR A 4 26.41 -34.72 8.91
N THR A 5 25.22 -34.14 8.69
CA THR A 5 24.59 -33.17 9.58
C THR A 5 23.21 -33.68 9.96
N ILE A 6 23.02 -33.96 11.26
CA ILE A 6 21.73 -34.34 11.82
C ILE A 6 21.05 -33.06 12.29
N VAL A 7 19.84 -32.80 11.80
CA VAL A 7 19.04 -31.62 12.16
C VAL A 7 17.72 -32.08 12.74
N SER A 8 17.36 -31.55 13.91
CA SER A 8 16.03 -31.77 14.48
C SER A 8 14.99 -30.95 13.71
N ILE A 9 13.89 -31.59 13.33
CA ILE A 9 12.76 -30.95 12.63
C ILE A 9 11.57 -30.66 13.54
N ASP A 10 11.55 -31.25 14.75
CA ASP A 10 10.52 -31.08 15.77
C ASP A 10 11.14 -31.15 17.18
N PRO A 11 11.04 -30.09 18.01
CA PRO A 11 10.50 -28.77 17.70
C PRO A 11 11.43 -28.00 16.73
N ILE A 12 10.87 -27.04 16.00
CA ILE A 12 11.64 -26.13 15.15
C ILE A 12 11.87 -24.79 15.85
N PHE A 13 13.04 -24.20 15.64
CA PHE A 13 13.40 -22.89 16.16
C PHE A 13 13.26 -21.82 15.08
N VAL A 14 12.60 -20.73 15.45
CA VAL A 14 12.47 -19.54 14.61
C VAL A 14 13.33 -18.44 15.20
N TYR A 15 14.35 -18.02 14.47
CA TYR A 15 15.24 -16.93 14.86
C TYR A 15 14.80 -15.65 14.18
N PHE A 16 14.70 -14.57 14.94
CA PHE A 16 14.35 -13.26 14.41
C PHE A 16 15.06 -12.15 15.16
N ASN A 17 15.28 -11.05 14.45
CA ASN A 17 15.95 -9.88 14.97
C ASN A 17 14.92 -8.78 15.23
N VAL A 18 15.00 -8.16 16.40
CA VAL A 18 14.18 -7.01 16.78
C VAL A 18 15.08 -5.80 16.88
N ASP A 19 14.64 -4.67 16.35
CA ASP A 19 15.35 -3.40 16.43
C ASP A 19 15.37 -2.86 17.87
N GLU A 20 16.47 -2.20 18.24
CA GLU A 20 16.63 -1.58 19.56
C GLU A 20 15.48 -0.62 19.95
N PRO A 21 14.99 0.31 19.10
CA PRO A 21 13.90 1.19 19.50
C PRO A 21 12.60 0.43 19.78
N THR A 22 12.30 -0.62 19.02
CA THR A 22 11.17 -1.51 19.34
C THR A 22 11.41 -2.24 20.65
N LEU A 23 12.62 -2.76 20.91
CA LEU A 23 12.94 -3.39 22.19
C LEU A 23 12.71 -2.43 23.38
N VAL A 24 13.15 -1.17 23.27
CA VAL A 24 12.93 -0.13 24.30
C VAL A 24 11.44 0.15 24.48
N ARG A 25 10.65 0.19 23.40
CA ARG A 25 9.18 0.31 23.49
C ARG A 25 8.59 -0.87 24.24
N VAL A 26 9.00 -2.10 23.93
CA VAL A 26 8.52 -3.29 24.63
C VAL A 26 8.87 -3.21 26.12
N MET A 27 10.11 -2.87 26.46
CA MET A 27 10.54 -2.75 27.86
C MET A 27 9.78 -1.65 28.61
N THR A 28 9.51 -0.52 27.97
CA THR A 28 8.74 0.58 28.55
C THR A 28 7.28 0.16 28.79
N HIS A 29 6.65 -0.49 27.81
CA HIS A 29 5.30 -1.04 27.96
C HIS A 29 5.22 -2.14 29.03
N ALA A 30 6.22 -3.02 29.10
CA ALA A 30 6.33 -4.06 30.11
C ALA A 30 6.37 -3.51 31.54
N ARG A 31 7.01 -2.35 31.73
CA ARG A 31 7.09 -1.65 33.02
C ARG A 31 5.80 -0.89 33.36
N ALA A 32 5.08 -0.41 32.35
CA ALA A 32 3.85 0.38 32.54
C ALA A 32 2.61 -0.49 32.84
N THR A 33 2.55 -1.73 32.35
CA THR A 33 1.42 -2.63 32.60
C THR A 33 1.63 -3.42 33.90
N PRO A 34 0.69 -3.42 34.87
CA PRO A 34 0.80 -4.19 36.12
C PRO A 34 0.73 -5.72 35.93
N ARG A 35 0.18 -6.19 34.79
CA ARG A 35 0.37 -7.55 34.26
C ARG A 35 1.53 -7.60 33.26
N GLY A 36 2.66 -7.02 33.67
CA GLY A 36 3.79 -6.66 32.82
C GLY A 36 4.21 -7.74 31.83
N LEU A 37 4.28 -7.34 30.57
CA LEU A 37 4.88 -8.06 29.46
C LEU A 37 6.40 -8.15 29.67
N SER A 38 6.85 -8.76 30.75
CA SER A 38 8.27 -9.00 30.99
C SER A 38 8.74 -9.94 29.89
N LEU A 39 9.59 -9.45 28.99
CA LEU A 39 10.39 -10.30 28.11
C LEU A 39 11.65 -10.70 28.90
N PRO A 40 12.00 -12.00 29.01
CA PRO A 40 11.25 -13.21 28.67
C PRO A 40 10.58 -13.84 29.91
N ARG A 41 9.31 -13.52 30.16
CA ARG A 41 8.43 -14.35 31.01
C ARG A 41 7.94 -15.48 30.13
N LYS A 42 7.78 -16.66 30.75
CA LYS A 42 7.46 -18.00 30.19
C LYS A 42 6.28 -18.10 29.21
N GLU A 43 5.64 -16.99 28.80
CA GLU A 43 4.37 -16.95 28.05
C GLU A 43 4.32 -15.83 27.00
N THR A 44 5.47 -15.37 26.47
CA THR A 44 5.42 -14.51 25.27
C THR A 44 5.14 -15.37 24.04
N PHE A 45 3.94 -15.20 23.48
CA PHE A 45 3.55 -15.85 22.23
C PHE A 45 3.83 -14.93 21.05
N VAL A 46 4.28 -15.55 19.97
CA VAL A 46 4.60 -14.92 18.70
C VAL A 46 3.81 -15.65 17.63
N ASP A 47 3.13 -14.90 16.78
CA ASP A 47 2.45 -15.49 15.64
C ASP A 47 3.45 -15.64 14.48
N VAL A 48 3.48 -16.83 13.90
CA VAL A 48 4.37 -17.24 12.82
C VAL A 48 3.51 -17.58 11.61
N GLY A 49 3.90 -17.04 10.46
CA GLY A 49 3.28 -17.35 9.18
C GLY A 49 4.35 -17.66 8.14
N LEU A 50 4.07 -18.60 7.24
CA LEU A 50 4.90 -18.77 6.05
C LEU A 50 4.64 -17.60 5.08
N VAL A 51 5.49 -17.48 4.07
CA VAL A 51 5.37 -16.44 3.03
C VAL A 51 4.02 -16.50 2.30
N ASP A 52 3.43 -17.70 2.16
CA ASP A 52 2.13 -17.92 1.49
C ASP A 52 0.92 -17.71 2.44
N ASP A 53 1.14 -17.71 3.76
CA ASP A 53 0.07 -17.62 4.76
C ASP A 53 -0.33 -16.17 5.11
N VAL A 54 -0.02 -15.19 4.27
CA VAL A 54 -0.35 -13.77 4.53
C VAL A 54 -1.87 -13.59 4.68
N GLU A 55 -2.67 -14.33 3.90
CA GLU A 55 -4.14 -14.31 3.98
C GLU A 55 -4.70 -15.08 5.18
N ARG A 56 -3.96 -16.09 5.67
CA ARG A 56 -4.38 -16.96 6.79
C ARG A 56 -4.07 -16.39 8.17
N LYS A 57 -3.62 -15.12 8.26
CA LYS A 57 -3.47 -14.36 9.50
C LYS A 57 -2.52 -14.97 10.54
N TYR A 58 -1.42 -15.61 10.11
CA TYR A 58 -0.40 -16.21 10.99
C TYR A 58 -0.98 -17.34 11.86
N PRO A 59 -1.25 -18.53 11.28
CA PRO A 59 -1.96 -19.61 11.98
C PRO A 59 -1.12 -20.37 13.03
N HIS A 60 0.19 -20.11 13.11
CA HIS A 60 1.08 -20.83 14.00
C HIS A 60 1.51 -19.96 15.16
N HIS A 61 1.45 -20.48 16.38
CA HIS A 61 1.91 -19.76 17.57
C HIS A 61 3.20 -20.39 18.07
N SER A 62 4.25 -19.57 18.16
CA SER A 62 5.54 -19.93 18.73
C SER A 62 5.70 -19.29 20.09
N ARG A 63 6.29 -20.00 21.04
CA ARG A 63 6.64 -19.44 22.35
C ARG A 63 8.07 -18.92 22.32
N VAL A 64 8.30 -17.66 22.69
CA VAL A 64 9.67 -17.13 22.87
C VAL A 64 10.31 -17.86 24.03
N ASP A 65 11.43 -18.55 23.77
CA ASP A 65 12.19 -19.27 24.78
C ASP A 65 13.52 -18.61 25.11
N PHE A 66 14.04 -17.77 24.20
CA PHE A 66 15.32 -17.10 24.37
C PHE A 66 15.30 -15.68 23.79
N LEU A 67 15.89 -14.76 24.55
CA LEU A 67 16.22 -13.40 24.17
C LEU A 67 17.73 -13.25 24.39
N ASN A 68 18.46 -12.80 23.38
CA ASN A 68 19.89 -12.55 23.52
C ASN A 68 20.12 -11.44 24.55
N ASN A 69 21.15 -11.56 25.39
CA ASN A 69 21.51 -10.50 26.35
C ASN A 69 22.38 -9.40 25.73
N GLN A 70 22.82 -9.59 24.49
CA GLN A 70 23.65 -8.64 23.76
C GLN A 70 22.91 -8.12 22.52
N VAL A 71 22.96 -6.81 22.33
CA VAL A 71 22.56 -6.15 21.09
C VAL A 71 23.74 -6.20 20.12
N ASP A 72 23.48 -6.58 18.88
CA ASP A 72 24.50 -6.50 17.84
C ASP A 72 24.74 -5.03 17.45
N ALA A 73 25.92 -4.51 17.74
CA ALA A 73 26.29 -3.12 17.48
C ALA A 73 26.36 -2.77 15.98
N LYS A 74 26.50 -3.76 15.09
CA LYS A 74 26.56 -3.52 13.64
C LYS A 74 25.17 -3.23 13.05
N THR A 75 24.15 -3.88 13.57
CA THR A 75 22.77 -3.81 13.06
C THR A 75 21.80 -3.12 14.00
N ALA A 76 22.23 -2.82 15.23
CA ALA A 76 21.38 -2.30 16.31
C ALA A 76 20.14 -3.18 16.55
N THR A 77 20.32 -4.50 16.50
CA THR A 77 19.26 -5.50 16.69
C THR A 77 19.60 -6.49 17.78
N ILE A 78 18.57 -6.99 18.47
CA ILE A 78 18.65 -8.10 19.41
C ILE A 78 18.07 -9.35 18.77
N THR A 79 18.75 -10.49 18.93
CA THR A 79 18.25 -11.77 18.42
C THR A 79 17.32 -12.41 19.44
N MET A 80 16.16 -12.87 18.97
CA MET A 80 15.18 -13.63 19.71
C MET A 80 14.97 -15.00 19.06
N ARG A 81 14.65 -15.99 19.89
CA ARG A 81 14.31 -17.34 19.45
C ARG A 81 12.92 -17.71 19.94
N GLY A 82 12.10 -18.14 18.99
CA GLY A 82 10.83 -18.79 19.22
C GLY A 82 10.97 -20.31 19.06
N ARG A 83 10.32 -21.07 19.94
CA ARG A 83 10.14 -22.51 19.81
C ARG A 83 8.73 -22.79 19.28
N LEU A 84 8.68 -23.42 18.11
CA LEU A 84 7.46 -23.81 17.42
C LEU A 84 7.38 -25.34 17.35
N ASP A 85 6.25 -25.89 17.75
CA ASP A 85 5.99 -27.32 17.62
C ASP A 85 5.61 -27.64 16.16
N ASN A 86 6.32 -28.57 15.52
CA ASN A 86 6.15 -28.91 14.10
C ASN A 86 5.83 -30.41 13.99
N PRO A 87 4.62 -30.81 14.44
CA PRO A 87 4.26 -32.21 14.54
C PRO A 87 4.29 -32.85 13.15
N HIS A 88 5.11 -33.89 13.00
CA HIS A 88 5.06 -34.76 11.84
C HIS A 88 4.13 -35.93 12.17
N SER A 89 3.11 -36.16 11.35
CA SER A 89 2.28 -37.35 11.53
C SER A 89 3.08 -38.54 11.00
N SER A 90 3.45 -39.46 11.91
CA SER A 90 4.02 -40.76 11.56
C SER A 90 2.94 -41.80 11.21
N ASP A 91 1.68 -41.38 11.09
CA ASP A 91 0.58 -42.26 10.70
C ASP A 91 0.73 -42.70 9.23
N PRO A 92 0.88 -44.01 8.96
CA PRO A 92 0.98 -44.55 7.60
C PRO A 92 -0.30 -44.38 6.77
N ALA A 93 -1.46 -44.11 7.39
CA ALA A 93 -2.73 -43.91 6.68
C ALA A 93 -2.94 -42.48 6.16
N ALA A 94 -2.26 -41.48 6.73
CA ALA A 94 -2.33 -40.08 6.31
C ALA A 94 -1.02 -39.35 6.65
N PRO A 95 0.04 -39.51 5.83
CA PRO A 95 1.30 -38.84 6.07
C PRO A 95 1.10 -37.32 5.90
N ARG A 96 1.22 -36.58 7.01
CA ARG A 96 1.24 -35.11 6.97
C ARG A 96 2.71 -34.68 7.09
N PRO A 97 3.33 -34.20 6.00
CA PRO A 97 4.71 -33.76 6.06
C PRO A 97 4.84 -32.56 7.01
N PRO A 98 5.98 -32.39 7.69
CA PRO A 98 6.24 -31.21 8.50
C PRO A 98 6.10 -29.97 7.63
N LEU A 99 5.28 -29.02 8.07
CA LEU A 99 5.00 -27.79 7.33
C LEU A 99 6.22 -26.88 7.30
N PHE A 100 6.95 -26.82 8.41
CA PHE A 100 8.16 -26.03 8.54
C PHE A 100 9.40 -26.87 8.25
N ARG A 101 10.32 -26.31 7.46
CA ARG A 101 11.64 -26.89 7.20
C ARG A 101 12.76 -25.93 7.62
N PRO A 102 13.89 -26.43 8.14
CA PRO A 102 15.06 -25.59 8.40
C PRO A 102 15.50 -24.83 7.16
N GLY A 103 15.83 -23.54 7.32
CA GLY A 103 16.23 -22.65 6.23
C GLY A 103 15.08 -21.92 5.53
N MET A 104 13.82 -22.23 5.84
CA MET A 104 12.69 -21.44 5.37
C MET A 104 12.64 -20.06 6.05
N PHE A 105 12.17 -19.07 5.31
CA PHE A 105 11.83 -17.77 5.86
C PHE A 105 10.39 -17.80 6.39
N ALA A 106 10.20 -17.25 7.58
CA ALA A 106 8.90 -17.06 8.19
C ALA A 106 8.70 -15.58 8.53
N ARG A 107 7.45 -15.13 8.44
CA ARG A 107 7.02 -13.82 8.93
C ARG A 107 6.56 -13.97 10.37
N ILE A 108 6.95 -13.00 11.18
CA ILE A 108 6.71 -13.01 12.61
C ILE A 108 5.92 -11.77 13.00
N ARG A 109 4.86 -11.99 13.78
CA ARG A 109 4.12 -10.92 14.45
C ARG A 109 4.23 -11.13 15.95
N LEU A 110 4.89 -10.18 16.60
CA LEU A 110 4.96 -10.09 18.06
C LEU A 110 3.86 -9.12 18.52
N PRO A 111 2.79 -9.58 19.19
CA PRO A 111 1.84 -8.68 19.81
C PRO A 111 2.47 -8.00 21.04
N LEU A 112 2.52 -6.67 21.04
CA LEU A 112 3.05 -5.88 22.15
C LEU A 112 1.90 -5.32 22.98
N GLY A 113 1.79 -5.75 24.24
CA GLY A 113 0.84 -5.22 25.20
C GLY A 113 -0.61 -5.68 24.96
N ASP A 114 -1.52 -5.09 25.74
CA ASP A 114 -2.95 -5.39 25.64
C ASP A 114 -3.57 -4.71 24.42
N ALA A 115 -4.67 -5.30 23.92
CA ALA A 115 -5.47 -4.66 22.88
C ALA A 115 -6.03 -3.34 23.40
N VAL A 116 -5.58 -2.22 22.83
CA VAL A 116 -6.08 -0.89 23.17
C VAL A 116 -7.13 -0.50 22.13
N GLU A 117 -8.36 -0.22 22.58
CA GLU A 117 -9.37 0.38 21.72
C GLU A 117 -8.91 1.77 21.29
N ARG A 118 -8.86 2.00 19.98
CA ARG A 118 -8.46 3.26 19.36
C ARG A 118 -9.45 3.62 18.27
N LEU A 119 -9.72 4.91 18.12
CA LEU A 119 -10.52 5.43 17.02
C LEU A 119 -9.69 5.43 15.76
N PHE A 120 -10.23 4.86 14.68
CA PHE A 120 -9.62 4.89 13.37
C PHE A 120 -10.40 5.84 12.47
N VAL A 121 -9.67 6.68 11.76
CA VAL A 121 -10.22 7.57 10.72
C VAL A 121 -9.52 7.29 9.40
N PRO A 122 -10.18 7.51 8.25
CA PRO A 122 -9.50 7.44 6.96
C PRO A 122 -8.33 8.41 6.94
N GLU A 123 -7.18 8.00 6.41
CA GLU A 123 -5.98 8.85 6.30
C GLU A 123 -6.29 10.15 5.54
N ALA A 124 -7.17 10.08 4.54
CA ALA A 124 -7.62 11.23 3.75
C ALA A 124 -8.30 12.31 4.59
N ALA A 125 -8.87 11.98 5.75
CA ALA A 125 -9.53 12.93 6.64
C ALA A 125 -8.55 13.73 7.53
N VAL A 126 -7.30 13.27 7.64
CA VAL A 126 -6.28 13.91 8.48
C VAL A 126 -5.69 15.12 7.74
N GLY A 127 -6.03 16.31 8.23
CA GLY A 127 -5.41 17.56 7.79
C GLY A 127 -4.08 17.82 8.51
N SER A 128 -3.22 18.62 7.87
CA SER A 128 -2.02 19.17 8.52
C SER A 128 -2.20 20.68 8.59
N ASN A 129 -2.12 21.25 9.79
CA ASN A 129 -2.07 22.70 9.98
C ASN A 129 -0.75 23.04 10.66
N GLN A 130 0.16 23.67 9.91
CA GLN A 130 1.54 23.92 10.34
C GLN A 130 2.22 22.61 10.78
N ASP A 131 2.61 22.51 12.05
CA ASP A 131 3.27 21.36 12.68
C ASP A 131 2.28 20.34 13.28
N ARG A 132 0.98 20.67 13.32
CA ARG A 132 -0.05 19.88 14.00
C ARG A 132 -0.93 19.10 13.02
N LYS A 133 -1.40 17.93 13.47
CA LYS A 133 -2.40 17.13 12.76
C LYS A 133 -3.78 17.49 13.28
N ILE A 134 -4.69 17.76 12.36
CA ILE A 134 -6.04 18.23 12.66
C ILE A 134 -7.08 17.36 11.97
N LEU A 135 -8.22 17.18 12.62
CA LEU A 135 -9.43 16.63 12.04
C LEU A 135 -10.50 17.71 11.99
N TRP A 136 -11.30 17.64 10.94
CA TRP A 136 -12.51 18.44 10.81
C TRP A 136 -13.69 17.61 11.25
N VAL A 137 -14.25 17.96 12.40
CA VAL A 137 -15.43 17.31 12.98
C VAL A 137 -16.65 18.19 12.72
N VAL A 138 -17.74 17.58 12.26
CA VAL A 138 -19.02 18.26 12.04
C VAL A 138 -19.90 18.00 13.24
N GLY A 139 -20.27 19.07 13.95
CA GLY A 139 -21.19 19.00 15.08
C GLY A 139 -22.63 18.73 14.66
N GLN A 140 -23.53 18.65 15.64
CA GLN A 140 -24.97 18.46 15.38
C GLN A 140 -25.61 19.63 14.63
N ASP A 141 -25.05 20.83 14.76
CA ASP A 141 -25.51 22.05 14.08
C ASP A 141 -24.99 22.17 12.63
N ASP A 142 -24.42 21.09 12.07
CA ASP A 142 -23.75 21.09 10.76
C ASP A 142 -22.61 22.11 10.64
N VAL A 143 -22.01 22.49 11.77
CA VAL A 143 -20.86 23.40 11.83
C VAL A 143 -19.56 22.60 11.90
N ALA A 144 -18.59 22.97 11.05
CA ALA A 144 -17.26 22.36 11.07
C ALA A 144 -16.39 22.98 12.17
N ALA A 145 -15.86 22.13 13.05
CA ALA A 145 -14.90 22.46 14.08
C ALA A 145 -13.56 21.73 13.85
N THR A 146 -12.46 22.40 14.17
CA THR A 146 -11.12 21.82 14.07
C THR A 146 -10.77 21.16 15.39
N HIS A 147 -10.32 19.90 15.34
CA HIS A 147 -9.82 19.16 16.49
C HIS A 147 -8.38 18.75 16.24
N GLU A 148 -7.48 19.09 17.16
CA GLU A 148 -6.10 18.63 17.11
C GLU A 148 -6.01 17.17 17.57
N VAL A 149 -5.33 16.34 16.77
CA VAL A 149 -5.18 14.91 17.04
C VAL A 149 -3.74 14.45 16.95
N GLN A 150 -3.39 13.49 17.79
CA GLN A 150 -2.18 12.71 17.65
C GLN A 150 -2.45 11.51 16.74
N VAL A 151 -1.69 11.43 15.67
CA VAL A 151 -1.72 10.30 14.73
C VAL A 151 -0.87 9.15 15.29
N GLY A 152 -1.43 7.94 15.27
CA GLY A 152 -0.82 6.70 15.74
C GLY A 152 -0.62 5.68 14.63
N GLN A 153 -0.92 4.41 14.93
CA GLN A 153 -0.72 3.29 14.02
C GLN A 153 -1.61 3.38 12.77
N LYS A 154 -1.05 3.00 11.61
CA LYS A 154 -1.76 2.94 10.34
C LYS A 154 -2.16 1.49 10.02
N LEU A 155 -3.41 1.29 9.61
CA LEU A 155 -3.97 0.02 9.17
C LEU A 155 -4.57 0.19 7.77
N GLY A 156 -3.79 -0.11 6.73
CA GLY A 156 -4.20 0.13 5.34
C GLY A 156 -4.43 1.62 5.09
N THR A 157 -5.65 2.00 4.69
CA THR A 157 -6.07 3.40 4.47
C THR A 157 -6.57 4.08 5.76
N TRP A 158 -6.59 3.36 6.88
CA TRP A 158 -7.06 3.87 8.17
C TRP A 158 -5.90 4.25 9.06
N VAL A 159 -6.10 5.26 9.89
CA VAL A 159 -5.09 5.77 10.81
C VAL A 159 -5.72 5.91 12.19
N ALA A 160 -5.06 5.36 13.20
CA ALA A 160 -5.47 5.53 14.59
C ALA A 160 -5.23 6.98 15.02
N VAL A 161 -6.22 7.58 15.66
CA VAL A 161 -6.17 8.95 16.16
C VAL A 161 -6.50 8.99 17.65
N SER A 162 -5.87 9.93 18.34
CA SER A 162 -6.15 10.26 19.74
C SER A 162 -6.31 11.77 19.86
N ALA A 163 -7.36 12.25 20.53
CA ALA A 163 -7.48 13.67 20.83
C ALA A 163 -6.29 14.11 21.71
N VAL A 164 -5.71 15.26 21.38
CA VAL A 164 -4.64 15.88 22.20
C VAL A 164 -5.24 16.65 23.36
N ASP A 165 -6.38 17.30 23.13
CA ASP A 165 -7.07 18.10 24.13
C ASP A 165 -8.06 17.23 24.94
N PRO A 166 -7.83 17.01 26.25
CA PRO A 166 -8.72 16.21 27.09
C PRO A 166 -10.09 16.88 27.31
N THR A 167 -10.23 18.19 27.04
CA THR A 167 -11.50 18.91 27.21
C THR A 167 -12.48 18.66 26.06
N ARG A 168 -11.98 18.20 24.91
CA ARG A 168 -12.79 17.87 23.72
C ARG A 168 -12.45 16.48 23.22
N PRO A 169 -12.92 15.43 23.93
CA PRO A 169 -12.68 14.05 23.52
C PRO A 169 -13.35 13.78 22.17
N LEU A 170 -12.65 13.05 21.30
CA LEU A 170 -13.22 12.53 20.07
C LEU A 170 -14.02 11.27 20.41
N ALA A 171 -15.28 11.21 19.98
CA ALA A 171 -16.15 10.05 20.15
C ALA A 171 -16.29 9.24 18.85
N ALA A 172 -16.66 7.96 18.98
CA ALA A 172 -16.91 7.10 17.82
C ALA A 172 -18.12 7.54 16.97
N THR A 173 -19.01 8.35 17.55
CA THR A 173 -20.20 8.90 16.90
C THR A 173 -19.95 10.19 16.12
N ASP A 174 -18.73 10.73 16.19
CA ASP A 174 -18.41 12.02 15.60
C ASP A 174 -18.27 11.91 14.08
N ARG A 175 -18.85 12.88 13.37
CA ARG A 175 -18.80 12.94 11.90
C ARG A 175 -17.52 13.65 11.48
N VAL A 176 -16.63 12.94 10.80
CA VAL A 176 -15.36 13.49 10.31
C VAL A 176 -15.45 13.76 8.81
N VAL A 177 -14.95 14.92 8.37
CA VAL A 177 -14.87 15.28 6.95
C VAL A 177 -13.73 14.52 6.27
N VAL A 178 -14.05 13.65 5.31
CA VAL A 178 -13.06 12.86 4.55
C VAL A 178 -12.61 13.56 3.26
N ARG A 179 -13.52 14.31 2.62
CA ARG A 179 -13.28 14.99 1.35
C ARG A 179 -13.69 16.45 1.44
N GLY A 180 -13.00 17.31 0.70
CA GLY A 180 -13.30 18.73 0.67
C GLY A 180 -12.71 19.54 1.83
N LEU A 181 -11.67 19.01 2.50
CA LEU A 181 -10.97 19.69 3.61
C LEU A 181 -10.50 21.11 3.26
N GLN A 182 -10.13 21.36 2.00
CA GLN A 182 -9.74 22.69 1.50
C GLN A 182 -10.87 23.72 1.49
N ARG A 183 -12.13 23.28 1.50
CA ARG A 183 -13.33 24.13 1.49
C ARG A 183 -13.89 24.34 2.89
N CYS A 184 -13.51 23.51 3.86
CA CYS A 184 -13.92 23.64 5.25
C CYS A 184 -13.20 24.83 5.91
N ARG A 185 -13.96 25.61 6.68
CA ARG A 185 -13.43 26.67 7.56
C ARG A 185 -14.09 26.53 8.91
N GLU A 186 -13.35 26.85 9.96
CA GLU A 186 -13.84 26.79 11.32
C GLU A 186 -15.06 27.71 11.51
N GLY A 187 -16.10 27.20 12.18
CA GLY A 187 -17.31 27.95 12.50
C GLY A 187 -18.23 28.23 11.31
N LYS A 188 -17.94 27.67 10.13
CA LYS A 188 -18.86 27.77 8.98
C LYS A 188 -19.78 26.56 8.88
N PRO A 189 -21.04 26.75 8.48
CA PRO A 189 -21.94 25.65 8.18
C PRO A 189 -21.41 24.89 6.97
N VAL A 190 -21.40 23.56 7.07
CA VAL A 190 -21.08 22.64 5.99
C VAL A 190 -22.30 21.78 5.71
N ARG A 191 -22.58 21.48 4.44
CA ARG A 191 -23.60 20.49 4.09
C ARG A 191 -22.94 19.13 4.04
N PRO A 192 -23.09 18.24 5.04
CA PRO A 192 -22.53 16.91 4.97
C PRO A 192 -23.25 16.10 3.88
N VAL A 193 -22.47 15.40 3.06
CA VAL A 193 -22.95 14.31 2.21
C VAL A 193 -22.32 13.06 2.81
N THR A 194 -23.15 12.08 3.15
CA THR A 194 -22.63 10.86 3.76
C THR A 194 -21.87 10.03 2.72
N ALA A 195 -20.84 9.30 3.15
CA ALA A 195 -20.08 8.43 2.24
C ALA A 195 -20.99 7.41 1.52
N ALA A 196 -22.07 6.98 2.16
CA ALA A 196 -23.09 6.11 1.56
C ALA A 196 -23.86 6.76 0.41
N GLU A 197 -24.20 8.05 0.53
CA GLU A 197 -24.86 8.81 -0.55
C GLU A 197 -23.92 9.09 -1.72
N GLU A 198 -22.61 9.25 -1.47
CA GLU A 198 -21.61 9.44 -2.52
C GLU A 198 -21.36 8.14 -3.32
N GLU A 199 -21.45 6.99 -2.66
CA GLU A 199 -21.37 5.67 -3.30
C GLU A 199 -22.63 5.36 -4.12
N LEU A 200 -23.81 5.71 -3.60
CA LEU A 200 -25.09 5.61 -4.34
C LEU A 200 -25.15 6.58 -5.54
N GLY A 201 -24.60 7.79 -5.40
CA GLY A 201 -24.49 8.77 -6.48
C GLY A 201 -23.52 8.34 -7.58
N ARG A 202 -22.44 7.63 -7.24
CA ARG A 202 -21.53 7.02 -8.22
C ARG A 202 -22.16 5.83 -8.94
N ALA A 203 -22.90 4.98 -8.23
CA ALA A 203 -23.60 3.85 -8.85
C ALA A 203 -24.66 4.30 -9.87
N SER A 204 -25.26 5.49 -9.68
CA SER A 204 -26.23 6.07 -10.60
C SER A 204 -25.58 6.77 -11.83
N LEU A 205 -24.31 7.17 -11.72
CA LEU A 205 -23.54 7.76 -12.83
C LEU A 205 -22.78 6.71 -13.68
N VAL A 206 -22.74 5.45 -13.23
CA VAL A 206 -22.28 4.29 -14.01
C VAL A 206 -23.51 3.46 -14.38
N ALA A 207 -24.44 4.05 -15.13
CA ALA A 207 -25.31 3.25 -15.98
C ALA A 207 -24.43 2.62 -17.09
N PRO A 208 -24.66 1.35 -17.48
CA PRO A 208 -23.88 0.73 -18.55
C PRO A 208 -24.03 1.57 -19.81
N ASP A 209 -22.91 1.87 -20.47
CA ASP A 209 -22.93 2.35 -21.85
C ASP A 209 -23.92 1.46 -22.63
N PRO A 210 -24.90 2.02 -23.36
CA PRO A 210 -25.71 1.22 -24.26
C PRO A 210 -24.75 0.48 -25.21
N PRO A 211 -25.02 -0.81 -25.54
CA PRO A 211 -24.15 -1.56 -26.43
C PRO A 211 -23.93 -0.74 -27.70
N GLN A 212 -22.67 -0.40 -27.99
CA GLN A 212 -22.31 0.22 -29.25
C GLN A 212 -22.72 -0.73 -30.37
N GLU A 213 -23.83 -0.41 -31.03
CA GLU A 213 -24.15 -0.91 -32.35
C GLU A 213 -22.98 -0.53 -33.27
N LEU A 214 -22.32 -1.56 -33.80
CA LEU A 214 -21.31 -1.45 -34.83
C LEU A 214 -21.87 -0.57 -35.97
N PRO A 215 -21.22 0.54 -36.37
CA PRO A 215 -21.69 1.28 -37.53
C PRO A 215 -21.60 0.38 -38.76
N THR A 216 -22.75 0.17 -39.39
CA THR A 216 -22.90 -0.53 -40.66
C THR A 216 -22.07 0.17 -41.73
N ALA A 217 -21.32 -0.63 -42.50
CA ALA A 217 -20.44 -0.18 -43.56
C ALA A 217 -21.16 0.74 -44.58
N PRO A 218 -20.56 1.87 -45.00
CA PRO A 218 -21.00 2.58 -46.18
C PRO A 218 -20.48 1.86 -47.44
N ASP A 219 -21.42 1.40 -48.25
CA ASP A 219 -21.22 0.87 -49.59
C ASP A 219 -20.85 2.02 -50.55
N HIS A 220 -19.57 2.14 -50.90
CA HIS A 220 -19.14 2.78 -52.16
C HIS A 220 -17.67 2.47 -52.48
N LEU A 221 -17.44 1.51 -53.37
CA LEU A 221 -16.17 1.35 -54.11
C LEU A 221 -16.22 2.21 -55.38
N PRO A 222 -15.19 3.00 -55.74
CA PRO A 222 -15.04 3.48 -57.10
C PRO A 222 -14.31 2.43 -57.96
N ALA A 223 -14.84 2.18 -59.15
CA ALA A 223 -14.36 1.20 -60.13
C ALA A 223 -13.01 1.62 -60.79
N PRO A 224 -12.24 0.66 -61.36
CA PRO A 224 -10.87 0.87 -61.84
C PRO A 224 -10.80 1.48 -63.25
N SER A 225 -9.82 2.37 -63.47
CA SER A 225 -9.51 2.99 -64.76
C SER A 225 -8.54 2.14 -65.59
N VAL A 226 -8.90 1.80 -66.83
CA VAL A 226 -8.05 1.18 -67.86
C VAL A 226 -7.81 2.20 -68.99
N PRO A 227 -6.61 2.24 -69.64
CA PRO A 227 -6.18 3.33 -70.52
C PRO A 227 -6.56 3.12 -72.00
N THR A 228 -6.52 4.18 -72.83
CA THR A 228 -6.69 4.12 -74.31
C THR A 228 -5.86 5.24 -74.98
N PRO A 229 -5.28 5.03 -76.19
CA PRO A 229 -4.01 5.66 -76.66
C PRO A 229 -4.18 6.87 -77.65
N PRO A 230 -3.09 7.55 -78.09
CA PRO A 230 -3.08 8.77 -78.97
C PRO A 230 -3.10 8.39 -80.48
N PRO A 231 -2.97 9.26 -81.55
CA PRO A 231 -2.43 10.64 -81.75
C PRO A 231 -3.32 11.50 -82.73
N PRO A 232 -2.90 12.46 -83.62
CA PRO A 232 -1.61 13.16 -83.88
C PRO A 232 -1.63 14.71 -84.09
N SER A 233 -0.41 15.26 -84.23
CA SER A 233 0.07 16.60 -84.67
C SER A 233 -0.46 17.07 -86.06
N PRO A 234 -0.22 18.30 -86.63
CA PRO A 234 1.02 19.10 -86.60
C PRO A 234 0.97 20.67 -86.73
N ASP A 235 2.18 21.24 -86.57
CA ASP A 235 2.83 22.34 -87.30
C ASP A 235 2.96 23.79 -86.77
N ALA A 236 4.24 24.20 -86.75
CA ALA A 236 4.93 25.51 -86.89
C ALA A 236 4.47 26.74 -86.06
N VAL A 237 5.33 27.59 -85.48
CA VAL A 237 6.41 28.41 -86.09
C VAL A 237 7.29 29.04 -84.96
N ARG A 238 8.62 29.13 -85.19
CA ARG A 238 9.69 29.90 -84.46
C ARG A 238 9.51 31.44 -84.67
N PRO A 239 10.36 32.43 -84.26
CA PRO A 239 11.74 32.35 -83.76
C PRO A 239 12.17 33.34 -82.61
N ALA A 240 13.45 33.17 -82.17
CA ALA A 240 14.45 34.16 -81.69
C ALA A 240 14.18 34.91 -80.35
N ALA A 241 15.14 35.32 -79.51
CA ALA A 241 16.60 35.55 -79.57
C ALA A 241 17.16 35.45 -78.11
N ALA A 242 18.32 34.83 -77.84
CA ALA A 242 19.69 35.39 -77.80
C ALA A 242 20.26 35.57 -76.36
N GLU A 243 21.31 34.80 -76.08
CA GLU A 243 22.38 35.01 -75.09
C GLU A 243 23.33 36.14 -75.57
N PRO A 244 24.22 36.77 -74.75
CA PRO A 244 25.53 36.12 -74.43
C PRO A 244 26.30 36.54 -73.13
N LEU A 245 27.04 35.58 -72.54
CA LEU A 245 28.48 35.55 -72.13
C LEU A 245 29.10 36.59 -71.11
N PRO A 246 30.36 36.42 -70.58
CA PRO A 246 30.66 36.21 -69.14
C PRO A 246 31.83 37.07 -68.58
N ALA A 247 32.27 36.84 -67.34
CA ALA A 247 33.65 37.17 -66.89
C ALA A 247 34.09 36.33 -65.65
N PRO A 248 35.42 36.13 -65.43
CA PRO A 248 36.00 35.01 -64.67
C PRO A 248 36.87 35.42 -63.45
N GLY A 249 37.37 34.42 -62.70
CA GLY A 249 38.47 34.53 -61.70
C GLY A 249 37.96 34.56 -60.25
N GLU A 250 38.59 33.95 -59.25
CA GLU A 250 39.97 33.48 -59.09
C GLU A 250 40.05 32.58 -57.84
N ALA A 251 41.15 31.80 -57.77
CA ALA A 251 41.59 30.83 -56.77
C ALA A 251 41.57 31.38 -55.31
N ALA A 252 41.22 30.56 -54.30
CA ALA A 252 42.11 29.80 -53.39
C ALA A 252 43.01 30.67 -52.48
N PRO A 253 43.58 30.20 -51.36
CA PRO A 253 43.66 28.83 -50.81
C PRO A 253 42.75 28.53 -49.62
#